data_AF-J9GRP6-F1
#
_entry.id   AF-J9GRP6-F1
#
_cell.length_a   1.000
_cell.length_b   1.000
_cell.length_c   1.000
_cell.angle_alpha   90.00
_cell.angle_beta   90.00
_cell.angle_gamma   90.00
#
_symmetry.space_group_name_H-M   'P 1'
#
loop_
_entity.id
_entity.type
_entity.pdbx_description
1 polymer ?
#
loop_
_entity_poly.entity_id
_entity_poly.type
_entity_poly.pdbx_seq_one_letter_code
_entity_poly.pdbx_strand_id
1 'polypeptide(L)'
;MVDEYQDTNFAQHSIVLQLSKEHRHVCVVGDDAQSIYSFRGADIDNILYFTKVYGGTKVFKLEQNYRSTQTIVSAANSLIAKNNWQIPKDVFSEKEKGESIGVYQAYSDVEEGAIVVNKIAEIRRQYRAEYSDFAILYRTNAQSRVFEEALRKRGMPYRIYGGLSFYQRKEIKDVIAYFRLVVNPNDEEAFKRVINYPARGIGETTLGKLQVAALNAEVSLWTVLCEPLTYGLSFNKGTLTKLQLFSNS
;
A
#
# COMPACT_ATOMS: atom_id res chain seq x y z
N MET A 1 16.11 -14.06 -8.24
CA MET A 1 15.30 -14.67 -7.18
C MET A 1 14.07 -13.78 -6.98
N VAL A 2 12.89 -14.36 -6.79
CA VAL A 2 11.64 -13.61 -6.57
C VAL A 2 11.01 -14.13 -5.29
N ASP A 3 10.69 -13.24 -4.36
CA ASP A 3 10.01 -13.56 -3.10
C ASP A 3 8.54 -13.16 -3.18
N GLU A 4 7.70 -13.70 -2.28
CA GLU A 4 6.24 -13.51 -2.26
C GLU A 4 5.56 -13.78 -3.62
N TYR A 5 6.01 -14.83 -4.31
CA TYR A 5 5.64 -15.09 -5.69
C TYR A 5 4.14 -15.39 -5.91
N GLN A 6 3.44 -15.83 -4.86
CA GLN A 6 1.99 -16.04 -4.88
C GLN A 6 1.19 -14.75 -5.15
N ASP A 7 1.76 -13.57 -4.83
CA ASP A 7 1.09 -12.28 -4.98
C ASP A 7 1.44 -11.58 -6.30
N THR A 8 2.09 -12.30 -7.23
CA THR A 8 2.47 -11.74 -8.53
C THR A 8 1.28 -11.66 -9.49
N ASN A 9 1.19 -10.55 -10.22
CA ASN A 9 0.23 -10.38 -11.30
C ASN A 9 0.82 -10.81 -12.67
N PHE A 10 -0.03 -10.86 -13.69
CA PHE A 10 0.36 -11.26 -15.05
C PHE A 10 1.55 -10.47 -15.62
N ALA A 11 1.61 -9.16 -15.38
CA ALA A 11 2.71 -8.32 -15.87
C ALA A 11 4.03 -8.64 -15.18
N GLN A 12 4.01 -8.81 -13.85
CA GLN A 12 5.18 -9.20 -13.06
C GLN A 12 5.68 -10.60 -13.48
N HIS A 13 4.76 -11.55 -13.64
CA HIS A 13 5.08 -12.89 -14.14
C HIS A 13 5.75 -12.83 -15.52
N SER A 14 5.20 -12.03 -16.44
CA SER A 14 5.73 -11.85 -17.80
C SER A 14 7.15 -11.27 -17.80
N ILE A 15 7.43 -10.31 -16.92
CA ILE A 15 8.79 -9.74 -16.76
C ILE A 15 9.77 -10.81 -16.31
N VAL A 16 9.40 -11.61 -15.30
CA VAL A 16 10.24 -12.71 -14.79
C VAL A 16 10.52 -13.74 -15.89
N LEU A 17 9.49 -14.10 -16.66
CA LEU A 17 9.62 -15.02 -17.78
C LEU A 17 10.60 -14.49 -18.84
N GLN A 18 10.50 -13.20 -19.19
CA GLN A 18 11.35 -12.60 -20.20
C GLN A 18 12.81 -12.47 -19.73
N LEU A 19 13.03 -12.06 -18.48
CA LEU A 19 14.38 -11.96 -17.89
C LEU A 19 15.07 -13.32 -17.76
N SER A 20 14.30 -14.40 -17.63
CA SER A 20 14.83 -15.75 -17.45
C SER A 20 14.88 -16.60 -18.72
N LYS A 21 14.42 -16.07 -19.85
CA LYS A 21 14.25 -16.83 -21.09
C LYS A 21 15.54 -17.51 -21.59
N GLU A 22 16.68 -16.86 -21.44
CA GLU A 22 17.96 -17.34 -21.96
C GLU A 22 18.61 -18.41 -21.07
N HIS A 23 18.73 -18.14 -19.76
CA HIS A 23 19.46 -19.00 -18.83
C HIS A 23 18.55 -19.92 -17.99
N ARG A 24 17.26 -19.62 -17.89
CA ARG A 24 16.25 -20.32 -17.06
C ARG A 24 16.64 -20.49 -15.58
N HIS A 25 17.55 -19.67 -15.08
CA HIS A 25 17.95 -19.65 -13.68
C HIS A 25 16.99 -18.79 -12.86
N VAL A 26 15.84 -19.35 -12.51
CA VAL A 26 14.85 -18.70 -11.65
C VAL A 26 14.68 -19.49 -10.38
N CYS A 27 14.77 -18.78 -9.26
CA CYS A 27 14.36 -19.27 -7.95
C CYS A 27 13.24 -18.36 -7.47
N VAL A 28 12.08 -18.97 -7.21
CA VAL A 28 10.92 -18.29 -6.61
C VAL A 28 10.66 -18.86 -5.22
N VAL A 29 10.23 -17.99 -4.32
CA VAL A 29 9.80 -18.33 -2.96
C VAL A 29 8.39 -17.78 -2.79
N GLY A 30 7.53 -18.53 -2.14
CA GLY A 30 6.16 -18.11 -1.88
C GLY A 30 5.33 -19.17 -1.16
N ASP A 31 4.15 -18.76 -0.72
CA ASP A 31 3.20 -19.59 0.02
C ASP A 31 1.79 -19.37 -0.55
N ASP A 32 1.22 -20.41 -1.17
CA ASP A 32 -0.12 -20.40 -1.73
C ASP A 32 -1.21 -20.05 -0.70
N ALA A 33 -1.02 -20.44 0.57
CA ALA A 33 -1.94 -20.13 1.66
C ALA A 33 -1.92 -18.65 2.07
N GLN A 34 -0.92 -17.88 1.63
CA GLN A 34 -0.73 -16.47 1.96
C GLN A 34 -1.11 -15.52 0.81
N SER A 35 -1.63 -16.05 -0.30
CA SER A 35 -2.12 -15.24 -1.42
C SER A 35 -3.37 -14.45 -1.03
N ILE A 36 -3.20 -13.18 -0.66
CA ILE A 36 -4.30 -12.29 -0.22
C ILE A 36 -4.53 -11.11 -1.18
N TYR A 37 -3.73 -10.97 -2.25
CA TYR A 37 -3.80 -9.83 -3.18
C TYR A 37 -4.55 -10.11 -4.49
N SER A 38 -5.40 -11.16 -4.56
CA SER A 38 -6.18 -11.48 -5.77
C SER A 38 -7.05 -10.31 -6.27
N PHE A 39 -7.58 -9.49 -5.36
CA PHE A 39 -8.32 -8.27 -5.69
C PHE A 39 -7.50 -7.19 -6.42
N ARG A 40 -6.16 -7.27 -6.40
CA ARG A 40 -5.24 -6.40 -7.16
C ARG A 40 -4.72 -7.07 -8.44
N GLY A 41 -5.29 -8.20 -8.82
CA GLY A 41 -4.89 -8.97 -10.00
C GLY A 41 -3.71 -9.92 -9.78
N ALA A 42 -3.37 -10.24 -8.52
CA ALA A 42 -2.47 -11.34 -8.24
C ALA A 42 -3.11 -12.66 -8.67
N ASP A 43 -2.31 -13.53 -9.27
CA ASP A 43 -2.77 -14.82 -9.77
C ASP A 43 -2.02 -15.96 -9.08
N ILE A 44 -2.73 -16.70 -8.23
CA ILE A 44 -2.20 -17.86 -7.51
C ILE A 44 -1.74 -18.96 -8.45
N ASP A 45 -2.29 -19.02 -9.67
CA ASP A 45 -1.89 -19.99 -10.68
C ASP A 45 -0.42 -19.81 -11.09
N ASN A 46 0.16 -18.62 -10.93
CA ASN A 46 1.57 -18.36 -11.19
C ASN A 46 2.50 -19.27 -10.37
N ILE A 47 2.20 -19.44 -9.08
CA ILE A 47 3.00 -20.30 -8.19
C ILE A 47 2.60 -21.78 -8.33
N LEU A 48 1.30 -22.07 -8.47
CA LEU A 48 0.81 -23.46 -8.58
C LEU A 48 1.26 -24.16 -9.85
N TYR A 49 1.35 -23.43 -10.98
CA TYR A 49 1.80 -23.98 -12.25
C TYR A 49 3.27 -23.68 -12.57
N PHE A 50 4.04 -23.14 -11.63
CA PHE A 50 5.45 -22.81 -11.84
C PHE A 50 6.26 -24.01 -12.38
N THR A 51 6.02 -25.20 -11.84
CA THR A 51 6.68 -26.46 -12.28
C THR A 51 6.30 -26.90 -13.70
N LYS A 52 5.12 -26.50 -14.19
CA LYS A 52 4.68 -26.74 -15.57
C LYS A 52 5.32 -25.75 -16.55
N VAL A 53 5.48 -24.50 -16.14
CA VAL A 53 6.10 -23.44 -16.95
C VAL A 53 7.61 -23.66 -17.07
N TYR A 54 8.28 -23.96 -15.94
CA TYR A 54 9.70 -24.21 -15.88
C TYR A 54 9.97 -25.71 -15.69
N GLY A 55 10.07 -26.44 -16.80
CA GLY A 55 10.42 -27.87 -16.79
C GLY A 55 11.77 -28.11 -16.11
N GLY A 56 11.85 -29.17 -15.27
CA GLY A 56 13.06 -29.49 -14.50
C GLY A 56 13.22 -28.72 -13.19
N THR A 57 12.19 -27.97 -12.77
CA THR A 57 12.20 -27.25 -11.49
C THR A 57 12.38 -28.21 -10.30
N LYS A 58 13.32 -27.88 -9.41
CA LYS A 58 13.46 -28.52 -8.11
C LYS A 58 12.54 -27.81 -7.11
N VAL A 59 11.66 -28.58 -6.45
CA VAL A 59 10.73 -28.07 -5.44
C VAL A 59 11.25 -28.42 -4.06
N PHE A 60 11.37 -27.42 -3.20
CA PHE A 60 11.74 -27.58 -1.80
C PHE A 60 10.58 -27.08 -0.93
N LYS A 61 10.02 -27.95 -0.11
CA LYS A 61 8.96 -27.59 0.85
C LYS A 61 9.60 -27.36 2.22
N LEU A 62 9.43 -26.16 2.76
CA LEU A 62 9.89 -25.82 4.10
C LEU A 62 8.70 -25.95 5.06
N GLU A 63 8.64 -27.06 5.77
CA GLU A 63 7.49 -27.43 6.60
C GLU A 63 7.67 -27.09 8.08
N GLN A 64 8.90 -26.84 8.53
CA GLN A 64 9.16 -26.44 9.89
C GLN A 64 8.91 -24.94 10.11
N ASN A 65 7.97 -24.62 11.00
CA ASN A 65 7.67 -23.28 11.45
C ASN A 65 8.52 -22.92 12.68
N TYR A 66 9.40 -21.94 12.52
CA TYR A 66 10.25 -21.42 13.59
C TYR A 66 9.66 -20.24 14.35
N ARG A 67 8.48 -19.74 13.95
CA ARG A 67 7.88 -18.51 14.49
C ARG A 67 6.93 -18.82 15.65
N SER A 68 5.98 -19.72 15.44
CA SER A 68 4.80 -19.91 16.28
C SER A 68 4.87 -21.20 17.10
N THR A 69 4.14 -21.23 18.21
CA THR A 69 3.97 -22.42 19.06
C THR A 69 3.10 -23.47 18.37
N GLN A 70 3.11 -24.71 18.88
CA GLN A 70 2.35 -25.81 18.27
C GLN A 70 0.85 -25.50 18.22
N THR A 71 0.27 -24.91 19.28
CA THR A 71 -1.16 -24.56 19.32
C THR A 71 -1.56 -23.61 18.19
N ILE A 72 -0.74 -22.59 17.90
CA ILE A 72 -1.02 -21.63 16.82
C ILE A 72 -0.90 -22.31 15.45
N VAL A 73 0.15 -23.12 15.24
CA VAL A 73 0.37 -23.83 13.96
C VAL A 73 -0.75 -24.83 13.70
N SER A 74 -1.15 -25.62 14.70
CA SER A 74 -2.26 -26.56 14.56
C SER A 74 -3.58 -25.86 14.23
N ALA A 75 -3.87 -24.72 14.85
CA ALA A 75 -5.06 -23.93 14.53
C ALA A 75 -5.03 -23.42 13.09
N ALA A 76 -3.90 -22.86 12.64
CA ALA A 76 -3.73 -22.41 11.26
C ALA A 76 -3.88 -23.56 10.24
N ASN A 77 -3.28 -24.72 10.53
CA ASN A 77 -3.40 -25.92 9.70
C ASN A 77 -4.86 -26.41 9.60
N SER A 78 -5.61 -26.37 10.69
CA SER A 78 -7.03 -26.77 10.68
C SER A 78 -7.91 -25.86 9.82
N LEU A 79 -7.52 -24.59 9.67
CA LEU A 79 -8.21 -23.63 8.83
C LEU A 79 -7.84 -23.82 7.35
N ILE A 80 -6.55 -23.93 7.05
CA ILE A 80 -6.07 -24.03 5.65
C ILE A 80 -6.45 -25.37 4.99
N ALA A 81 -6.59 -26.45 5.77
CA ALA A 81 -7.04 -27.75 5.28
C ALA A 81 -8.43 -27.71 4.62
N LYS A 82 -9.22 -26.66 4.85
CA LYS A 82 -10.53 -26.46 4.22
C LYS A 82 -10.44 -25.92 2.79
N ASN A 83 -9.27 -25.46 2.34
CA ASN A 83 -9.08 -24.95 0.98
C ASN A 83 -8.86 -26.10 -0.01
N ASN A 84 -9.53 -26.05 -1.16
CA ASN A 84 -9.42 -27.10 -2.19
C ASN A 84 -8.21 -26.94 -3.11
N TRP A 85 -7.75 -25.71 -3.32
CA TRP A 85 -6.70 -25.36 -4.29
C TRP A 85 -5.44 -24.93 -3.54
N GLN A 86 -4.54 -25.88 -3.27
CA GLN A 86 -3.36 -25.65 -2.45
C GLN A 86 -2.20 -26.57 -2.82
N ILE A 87 -0.98 -26.18 -2.44
CA ILE A 87 0.20 -27.04 -2.46
C ILE A 87 0.19 -27.86 -1.16
N PRO A 88 0.04 -29.19 -1.21
CA PRO A 88 0.02 -30.01 0.00
C PRO A 88 1.34 -29.89 0.75
N LYS A 89 1.27 -29.54 2.03
CA LYS A 89 2.42 -29.38 2.93
C LYS A 89 1.98 -29.58 4.38
N ASP A 90 2.82 -30.23 5.16
CA ASP A 90 2.54 -30.55 6.56
C ASP A 90 3.34 -29.63 7.47
N VAL A 91 2.83 -28.42 7.72
CA VAL A 91 3.55 -27.43 8.54
C VAL A 91 3.54 -27.84 10.02
N PHE A 92 4.69 -27.94 10.67
CA PHE A 92 4.82 -28.30 12.09
C PHE A 92 5.71 -27.31 12.86
N SER A 93 5.67 -27.35 14.19
CA SER A 93 6.56 -26.55 15.04
C SER A 93 7.21 -27.42 16.12
N GLU A 94 8.51 -27.25 16.32
CA GLU A 94 9.28 -27.90 17.39
C GLU A 94 9.34 -27.08 18.68
N LYS A 95 8.70 -25.90 18.70
CA LYS A 95 8.57 -25.10 19.93
C LYS A 95 7.66 -25.81 20.93
N GLU A 96 7.55 -25.24 22.13
CA GLU A 96 6.56 -25.66 23.10
C GLU A 96 5.13 -25.59 22.56
N LYS A 97 4.22 -26.31 23.22
CA LYS A 97 2.80 -26.33 22.86
C LYS A 97 2.20 -24.92 22.83
N GLY A 98 2.62 -24.05 23.75
CA GLY A 98 2.11 -22.70 23.92
C GLY A 98 0.74 -22.65 24.61
N GLU A 99 0.28 -21.44 24.89
CA GLU A 99 -1.00 -21.16 25.52
C GLU A 99 -2.19 -21.42 24.57
N SER A 100 -3.36 -21.69 25.14
CA SER A 100 -4.61 -21.85 24.38
C SER A 100 -5.03 -20.54 23.72
N ILE A 101 -5.54 -20.61 22.50
CA ILE A 101 -6.07 -19.44 21.78
C ILE A 101 -7.39 -19.02 22.43
N GLY A 102 -7.40 -17.82 23.03
CA GLY A 102 -8.60 -17.22 23.61
C GLY A 102 -9.53 -16.65 22.53
N VAL A 103 -10.83 -16.91 22.65
CA VAL A 103 -11.88 -16.31 21.82
C VAL A 103 -12.84 -15.57 22.73
N TYR A 104 -13.04 -14.28 22.47
CA TYR A 104 -13.90 -13.41 23.25
C TYR A 104 -15.02 -12.88 22.37
N GLN A 105 -16.24 -12.89 22.91
CA GLN A 105 -17.40 -12.26 22.29
C GLN A 105 -17.66 -10.94 23.02
N ALA A 106 -17.93 -9.89 22.25
CA ALA A 106 -18.30 -8.58 22.76
C ALA A 106 -19.68 -8.21 22.18
N TYR A 107 -20.49 -7.48 22.95
CA TYR A 107 -21.80 -6.99 22.52
C TYR A 107 -21.70 -5.74 21.64
N SER A 108 -20.57 -5.03 21.67
CA SER A 108 -20.29 -3.87 20.84
C SER A 108 -18.82 -3.75 20.47
N ASP A 109 -18.51 -2.97 19.44
CA ASP A 109 -17.15 -2.61 19.06
C ASP A 109 -16.43 -1.84 20.18
N VAL A 110 -17.12 -0.91 20.85
CA VAL A 110 -16.57 -0.16 21.99
C VAL A 110 -16.16 -1.11 23.12
N GLU A 111 -16.97 -2.12 23.40
CA GLU A 111 -16.65 -3.15 24.39
C GLU A 111 -15.48 -4.03 23.93
N GLU A 112 -15.44 -4.46 22.66
CA GLU A 112 -14.32 -5.19 22.08
C GLU A 112 -12.99 -4.42 22.28
N GLY A 113 -12.98 -3.12 21.96
CA GLY A 113 -11.83 -2.25 22.17
C GLY A 113 -11.39 -2.20 23.63
N ALA A 114 -12.34 -2.13 24.57
CA ALA A 114 -12.05 -2.16 26.00
C ALA A 114 -11.48 -3.51 26.45
N ILE A 115 -12.03 -4.64 25.98
CA ILE A 115 -11.55 -5.99 26.28
C ILE A 115 -10.10 -6.16 25.80
N VAL A 116 -9.79 -5.77 24.56
CA VAL A 116 -8.44 -5.88 23.99
C VAL A 116 -7.44 -5.07 24.81
N VAL A 117 -7.76 -3.80 25.10
CA VAL A 117 -6.87 -2.92 25.88
C VAL A 117 -6.69 -3.40 27.33
N ASN A 118 -7.74 -3.98 27.94
CA ASN A 118 -7.64 -4.65 29.24
C ASN A 118 -6.66 -5.83 29.19
N LYS A 119 -6.80 -6.69 28.18
CA LYS A 119 -5.96 -7.89 28.04
C LYS A 119 -4.49 -7.53 27.76
N ILE A 120 -4.22 -6.51 26.94
CA ILE A 120 -2.86 -6.00 26.73
C ILE A 120 -2.25 -5.54 28.06
N ALA A 121 -2.98 -4.77 28.87
CA ALA A 121 -2.49 -4.32 30.18
C ALA A 121 -2.19 -5.47 31.15
N GLU A 122 -3.06 -6.49 31.16
CA GLU A 122 -2.93 -7.70 31.97
C GLU A 122 -1.68 -8.49 31.59
N ILE A 123 -1.55 -8.87 30.31
CA ILE A 123 -0.42 -9.65 29.79
C ILE A 123 0.89 -8.87 30.01
N ARG A 124 0.89 -7.57 29.73
CA ARG A 124 2.06 -6.71 29.95
C ARG A 124 2.51 -6.73 31.40
N ARG A 125 1.58 -6.65 32.36
CA ARG A 125 1.90 -6.69 33.79
C ARG A 125 2.41 -8.06 34.22
N GLN A 126 1.78 -9.14 33.74
CA GLN A 126 2.10 -10.51 34.11
C GLN A 126 3.47 -10.95 33.57
N TYR A 127 3.75 -10.67 32.30
CA TYR A 127 4.95 -11.15 31.60
C TYR A 127 6.04 -10.09 31.43
N ARG A 128 5.83 -8.87 31.94
CA ARG A 128 6.73 -7.72 31.74
C ARG A 128 7.03 -7.42 30.26
N ALA A 129 6.06 -7.67 29.38
CA ALA A 129 6.17 -7.42 27.95
C ALA A 129 6.25 -5.91 27.64
N GLU A 130 6.70 -5.57 26.44
CA GLU A 130 6.69 -4.21 25.91
C GLU A 130 5.43 -3.96 25.06
N TYR A 131 5.06 -2.69 24.85
CA TYR A 131 3.93 -2.36 23.98
C TYR A 131 4.19 -2.77 22.51
N SER A 132 5.45 -2.89 22.10
CA SER A 132 5.87 -3.35 20.77
C SER A 132 5.63 -4.84 20.53
N ASP A 133 5.43 -5.64 21.59
CA ASP A 133 5.20 -7.08 21.48
C ASP A 133 3.74 -7.40 21.09
N PHE A 134 2.87 -6.38 21.06
CA PHE A 134 1.46 -6.52 20.75
C PHE A 134 1.14 -5.96 19.37
N ALA A 135 0.34 -6.71 18.60
CA ALA A 135 -0.24 -6.27 17.34
C ALA A 135 -1.75 -6.50 17.34
N ILE A 136 -2.51 -5.51 16.87
CA ILE A 136 -3.96 -5.63 16.64
C ILE A 136 -4.17 -5.69 15.13
N LEU A 137 -4.73 -6.80 14.65
CA LEU A 137 -5.04 -7.02 13.24
C LEU A 137 -6.55 -6.93 13.03
N TYR A 138 -6.96 -6.21 12.00
CA TYR A 138 -8.36 -6.00 11.64
C TYR A 138 -8.55 -6.09 10.12
N ARG A 139 -9.79 -6.34 9.68
CA ARG A 139 -10.09 -6.60 8.27
C ARG A 139 -10.11 -5.33 7.41
N THR A 140 -10.55 -4.21 7.99
CA THR A 140 -10.71 -2.92 7.30
C THR A 140 -10.16 -1.77 8.13
N ASN A 141 -9.62 -0.73 7.47
CA ASN A 141 -9.03 0.43 8.16
C ASN A 141 -10.03 1.19 9.05
N ALA A 142 -11.33 1.15 8.74
CA ALA A 142 -12.36 1.80 9.55
C ALA A 142 -12.43 1.24 10.98
N GLN A 143 -12.11 -0.04 11.18
CA GLN A 143 -12.13 -0.70 12.50
C GLN A 143 -11.03 -0.18 13.43
N SER A 144 -9.96 0.43 12.90
CA SER A 144 -8.85 0.96 13.71
C SER A 144 -9.32 2.01 14.73
N ARG A 145 -10.29 2.85 14.36
CA ARG A 145 -10.73 4.01 15.14
C ARG A 145 -11.17 3.63 16.56
N VAL A 146 -11.89 2.52 16.70
CA VAL A 146 -12.42 2.08 18.01
C VAL A 146 -11.27 1.67 18.93
N PHE A 147 -10.27 0.95 18.41
CA PHE A 147 -9.08 0.56 19.17
C PHE A 147 -8.21 1.78 19.50
N GLU A 148 -8.06 2.73 18.58
CA GLU A 148 -7.34 3.99 18.85
C GLU A 148 -7.95 4.78 20.00
N GLU A 149 -9.28 4.94 20.01
CA GLU A 149 -9.99 5.66 21.06
C GLU A 149 -9.84 4.93 22.41
N ALA A 150 -9.91 3.60 22.43
CA ALA A 150 -9.71 2.79 23.63
C ALA A 150 -8.26 2.88 24.18
N LEU A 151 -7.25 2.78 23.29
CA LEU A 151 -5.83 2.91 23.65
C LEU A 151 -5.51 4.32 24.17
N ARG A 152 -6.02 5.35 23.49
CA ARG A 152 -5.85 6.76 23.88
C ARG A 152 -6.46 7.07 25.24
N LYS A 153 -7.69 6.58 25.52
CA LYS A 153 -8.34 6.74 26.83
C LYS A 153 -7.51 6.16 27.99
N ARG A 154 -6.70 5.14 27.71
CA ARG A 154 -5.80 4.49 28.68
C ARG A 154 -4.37 5.03 28.69
N GLY A 155 -4.06 6.02 27.86
CA GLY A 155 -2.71 6.54 27.71
C GLY A 155 -1.71 5.49 27.20
N MET A 156 -2.17 4.48 26.46
CA MET A 156 -1.29 3.46 25.88
C MET A 156 -0.69 3.95 24.55
N PRO A 157 0.63 3.87 24.37
CA PRO A 157 1.25 4.22 23.11
C PRO A 157 0.85 3.22 22.03
N TYR A 158 0.57 3.74 20.83
CA TYR A 158 0.19 2.91 19.69
C TYR A 158 0.73 3.50 18.38
N ARG A 159 0.85 2.64 17.37
CA ARG A 159 1.24 3.02 16.01
C ARG A 159 0.30 2.38 15.01
N ILE A 160 -0.25 3.19 14.11
CA ILE A 160 -1.12 2.71 13.03
C ILE A 160 -0.28 2.50 11.77
N TYR A 161 -0.48 1.36 11.13
CA TYR A 161 0.02 1.08 9.79
C TYR A 161 -1.15 1.14 8.80
N GLY A 162 -0.98 1.86 7.69
CA GLY A 162 -2.04 2.01 6.68
C GLY A 162 -3.06 3.14 6.92
N GLY A 163 -2.80 4.04 7.87
CA GLY A 163 -3.52 5.32 7.98
C GLY A 163 -3.21 6.27 6.81
N LEU A 164 -3.63 7.54 6.89
CA LEU A 164 -3.29 8.53 5.85
C LEU A 164 -1.77 8.55 5.63
N SER A 165 -1.34 8.11 4.44
CA SER A 165 0.08 8.07 4.11
C SER A 165 0.66 9.48 4.28
N PHE A 166 1.89 9.58 4.77
CA PHE A 166 2.59 10.86 4.87
C PHE A 166 2.54 11.62 3.54
N TYR A 167 2.74 10.92 2.41
CA TYR A 167 2.67 11.45 1.05
C TYR A 167 1.26 11.81 0.57
N GLN A 168 0.21 11.39 1.28
CA GLN A 168 -1.17 11.74 0.94
C GLN A 168 -1.63 13.06 1.55
N ARG A 169 -0.89 13.57 2.55
CA ARG A 169 -1.17 14.85 3.18
C ARG A 169 -1.10 15.99 2.17
N LYS A 170 -2.00 16.97 2.30
CA LYS A 170 -2.13 18.07 1.34
C LYS A 170 -0.81 18.81 1.20
N GLU A 171 -0.23 19.22 2.32
CA GLU A 171 1.03 19.95 2.42
C GLU A 171 2.20 19.20 1.74
N ILE A 172 2.27 17.88 1.92
CA ILE A 172 3.32 17.05 1.32
C ILE A 172 3.12 16.92 -0.19
N LYS A 173 1.88 16.66 -0.64
CA LYS A 173 1.58 16.59 -2.08
C LYS A 173 1.84 17.91 -2.80
N ASP A 174 1.57 19.05 -2.15
CA ASP A 174 1.78 20.37 -2.74
C ASP A 174 3.27 20.64 -2.95
N VAL A 175 4.12 20.35 -1.96
CA VAL A 175 5.59 20.46 -2.09
C VAL A 175 6.14 19.51 -3.15
N ILE A 176 5.68 18.25 -3.19
CA ILE A 176 6.10 17.27 -4.20
C ILE A 176 5.71 17.73 -5.61
N ALA A 177 4.53 18.34 -5.77
CA ALA A 177 4.10 18.85 -7.06
C ALA A 177 5.00 19.99 -7.56
N TYR A 178 5.51 20.86 -6.68
CA TYR A 178 6.54 21.83 -7.09
C TYR A 178 7.80 21.14 -7.61
N PHE A 179 8.34 20.16 -6.88
CA PHE A 179 9.54 19.44 -7.33
C PHE A 179 9.31 18.68 -8.65
N ARG A 180 8.13 18.08 -8.83
CA ARG A 180 7.76 17.43 -10.09
C ARG A 180 7.75 18.42 -11.26
N LEU A 181 7.25 19.63 -11.06
CA LEU A 181 7.22 20.66 -12.10
C LEU A 181 8.61 21.18 -12.46
N VAL A 182 9.52 21.31 -11.49
CA VAL A 182 10.92 21.70 -11.74
C VAL A 182 11.66 20.64 -12.57
N VAL A 183 11.42 19.36 -12.29
CA VAL A 183 12.08 18.24 -13.00
C VAL A 183 11.41 17.97 -14.35
N ASN A 184 10.08 18.05 -14.41
CA ASN A 184 9.29 17.84 -15.61
C ASN A 184 8.22 18.94 -15.76
N PRO A 185 8.52 20.02 -16.50
CA PRO A 185 7.56 21.10 -16.75
C PRO A 185 6.28 20.65 -17.47
N ASN A 186 6.29 19.49 -18.13
CA ASN A 186 5.13 18.94 -18.83
C ASN A 186 4.19 18.15 -17.92
N ASP A 187 4.43 18.13 -16.60
CA ASP A 187 3.56 17.47 -15.62
C ASP A 187 2.30 18.29 -15.32
N GLU A 188 1.25 18.08 -16.12
CA GLU A 188 0.00 18.85 -16.00
C GLU A 188 -0.71 18.67 -14.65
N GLU A 189 -0.65 17.48 -14.06
CA GLU A 189 -1.28 17.17 -12.77
C GLU A 189 -0.59 17.95 -11.65
N ALA A 190 0.74 17.97 -11.66
CA ALA A 190 1.52 18.79 -10.74
C ALA A 190 1.21 20.28 -10.95
N PHE A 191 1.20 20.74 -12.19
CA PHE A 191 0.91 22.13 -12.55
C PHE A 191 -0.45 22.61 -12.03
N LYS A 192 -1.53 21.90 -12.34
CA LYS A 192 -2.90 22.23 -11.90
C LYS A 192 -3.01 22.32 -10.38
N ARG A 193 -2.24 21.48 -9.66
CA ARG A 193 -2.22 21.45 -8.21
C ARG A 193 -1.56 22.69 -7.59
N VAL A 194 -0.43 23.15 -8.12
CA VAL A 194 0.39 24.20 -7.47
C VAL A 194 0.21 25.60 -8.03
N ILE A 195 -0.37 25.76 -9.23
CA ILE A 195 -0.52 27.07 -9.89
C ILE A 195 -1.16 28.14 -8.99
N ASN A 196 -2.18 27.77 -8.21
CA ASN A 196 -2.87 28.68 -7.29
C ASN A 196 -2.64 28.34 -5.81
N TYR A 197 -1.63 27.54 -5.48
CA TYR A 197 -1.25 27.26 -4.08
C TYR A 197 0.25 27.50 -3.84
N PRO A 198 0.66 28.48 -3.02
CA PRO A 198 -0.15 29.45 -2.27
C PRO A 198 -1.06 30.31 -3.15
N ALA A 199 -2.11 30.91 -2.57
CA ALA A 199 -3.11 31.66 -3.33
C ALA A 199 -2.47 32.80 -4.15
N ARG A 200 -2.50 32.67 -5.48
CA ARG A 200 -2.00 33.69 -6.45
C ARG A 200 -3.12 34.46 -7.12
N GLY A 201 -4.37 34.09 -6.83
CA GLY A 201 -5.55 34.67 -7.47
C GLY A 201 -5.63 34.29 -8.96
N ILE A 202 -5.20 33.08 -9.29
CA ILE A 202 -5.40 32.42 -10.58
C ILE A 202 -6.62 31.50 -10.42
N GLY A 203 -7.75 31.89 -11.01
CA GLY A 203 -9.01 31.16 -10.87
C GLY A 203 -9.22 30.08 -11.93
N GLU A 204 -10.21 29.22 -11.70
CA GLU A 204 -10.61 28.13 -12.60
C GLU A 204 -10.87 28.59 -14.05
N THR A 205 -11.45 29.78 -14.24
CA THR A 205 -11.71 30.33 -15.59
C THR A 205 -10.43 30.63 -16.37
N THR A 206 -9.34 30.99 -15.69
CA THR A 206 -8.03 31.22 -16.31
C THR A 206 -7.36 29.90 -16.66
N LEU A 207 -7.42 28.93 -15.74
CA LEU A 207 -6.91 27.58 -15.94
C LEU A 207 -7.61 26.87 -17.12
N GLY A 208 -8.95 26.96 -17.19
CA GLY A 208 -9.72 26.37 -18.29
C GLY A 208 -9.36 26.97 -19.66
N LYS A 209 -9.12 28.29 -19.73
CA LYS A 209 -8.64 28.93 -20.97
C LYS A 209 -7.26 28.42 -21.39
N LEU A 210 -6.34 28.25 -20.45
CA LEU A 210 -5.01 27.67 -20.72
C LEU A 210 -5.12 26.23 -21.23
N GLN A 211 -6.01 25.42 -20.64
CA GLN A 211 -6.25 24.03 -21.05
C GLN A 211 -6.80 23.93 -22.48
N VAL A 212 -7.78 24.77 -22.83
CA VAL A 212 -8.34 24.79 -24.19
C VAL A 212 -7.30 25.19 -25.22
N ALA A 213 -6.46 26.19 -24.92
CA ALA A 213 -5.39 26.60 -25.81
C ALA A 213 -4.30 25.52 -25.96
N ALA A 214 -3.92 24.86 -24.86
CA ALA A 214 -2.96 23.75 -24.85
C ALA A 214 -3.46 22.56 -25.70
N LEU A 215 -4.74 22.21 -25.55
CA LEU A 215 -5.37 21.14 -26.34
C LEU A 215 -5.41 21.47 -27.83
N ASN A 216 -5.82 22.69 -28.19
CA ASN A 216 -5.95 23.11 -29.59
C ASN A 216 -4.60 23.21 -30.32
N ALA A 217 -3.54 23.51 -29.58
CA ALA A 217 -2.19 23.66 -30.12
C ALA A 217 -1.31 22.41 -29.94
N GLU A 218 -1.84 21.34 -29.31
CA GLU A 218 -1.12 20.10 -28.98
C GLU A 218 0.21 20.33 -28.23
N VAL A 219 0.24 21.32 -27.33
CA VAL A 219 1.41 21.64 -26.50
C VAL A 219 1.07 21.55 -25.01
N SER A 220 2.09 21.48 -24.16
CA SER A 220 1.88 21.41 -22.71
C SER A 220 1.36 22.74 -22.14
N LEU A 221 0.64 22.65 -21.01
CA LEU A 221 0.17 23.82 -20.25
C LEU A 221 1.30 24.80 -19.90
N TRP A 222 2.51 24.29 -19.65
CA TRP A 222 3.67 25.10 -19.35
C TRP A 222 4.10 25.96 -20.53
N THR A 223 4.11 25.40 -21.76
CA THR A 223 4.44 26.16 -22.97
C THR A 223 3.43 27.28 -23.22
N VAL A 224 2.14 27.01 -23.04
CA VAL A 224 1.09 28.03 -23.15
C VAL A 224 1.21 29.10 -22.05
N LEU A 225 1.63 28.71 -20.85
CA LEU A 225 1.88 29.65 -19.76
C LEU A 225 3.03 30.62 -20.07
N CYS A 226 4.12 30.13 -20.68
CA CYS A 226 5.27 30.94 -21.05
C CYS A 226 4.91 31.95 -22.16
N GLU A 227 4.06 31.55 -23.11
CA GLU A 227 3.72 32.36 -24.29
C GLU A 227 2.20 32.52 -24.53
N PRO A 228 1.41 33.05 -23.58
CA PRO A 228 -0.05 33.03 -23.67
C PRO A 228 -0.60 33.84 -24.86
N LEU A 229 0.10 34.91 -25.26
CA LEU A 229 -0.27 35.74 -26.40
C LEU A 229 -0.11 35.02 -27.75
N THR A 230 0.94 34.18 -27.88
CA THR A 230 1.21 33.38 -29.08
C THR A 230 0.08 32.37 -29.34
N TYR A 231 -0.52 31.86 -28.27
CA TYR A 231 -1.64 30.89 -28.34
C TYR A 231 -3.02 31.55 -28.28
N GLY A 232 -3.12 32.85 -28.59
CA GLY A 232 -4.40 33.56 -28.75
C GLY A 232 -5.16 33.84 -27.44
N LEU A 233 -4.51 33.74 -26.28
CA LEU A 233 -5.13 34.02 -24.99
C LEU A 233 -4.96 35.49 -24.60
N SER A 234 -6.06 36.24 -24.69
CA SER A 234 -6.15 37.61 -24.15
C SER A 234 -6.63 37.58 -22.71
N PHE A 235 -5.68 37.67 -21.77
CA PHE A 235 -5.94 37.86 -20.34
C PHE A 235 -5.77 39.34 -19.95
N ASN A 236 -6.43 39.76 -18.87
CA ASN A 236 -6.20 41.11 -18.34
C ASN A 236 -4.75 41.24 -17.83
N LYS A 237 -4.25 42.48 -17.76
CA LYS A 237 -2.85 42.78 -17.37
C LYS A 237 -2.48 42.21 -15.99
N GLY A 238 -3.43 42.18 -15.06
CA GLY A 238 -3.22 41.62 -13.71
C GLY A 238 -3.02 40.10 -13.71
N THR A 239 -3.77 39.37 -14.54
CA THR A 239 -3.66 37.91 -14.68
C THR A 239 -2.39 37.53 -15.42
N LEU A 240 -2.01 38.25 -16.49
CA LEU A 240 -0.74 38.03 -17.19
C LEU A 240 0.47 38.19 -16.26
N THR A 241 0.46 39.24 -15.44
CA THR A 241 1.54 39.48 -14.46
C THR A 241 1.67 38.32 -13.46
N LYS A 242 0.53 37.79 -12.98
CA LYS A 242 0.52 36.65 -12.05
C LYS A 242 1.02 35.34 -12.68
N LEU A 243 0.68 35.10 -13.94
CA LEU A 243 1.13 33.93 -14.69
C LEU A 243 2.65 33.98 -14.95
N GLN A 244 3.17 35.16 -15.33
CA GLN A 244 4.61 35.38 -15.53
C GLN A 244 5.40 35.28 -14.23
N LEU A 245 4.85 35.75 -13.10
CA LEU A 245 5.47 35.59 -11.79
C LEU A 245 5.61 34.11 -11.40
N PHE A 246 4.67 33.26 -11.81
CA PHE A 246 4.73 31.82 -11.55
C PHE A 246 5.69 31.10 -12.50
N SER A 247 5.79 31.49 -13.77
CA SER A 247 6.75 30.89 -14.70
C SER A 247 8.21 31.22 -14.36
N ASN A 248 8.45 32.36 -13.72
CA ASN A 248 9.79 32.88 -13.41
C ASN A 248 10.25 32.56 -11.97
N SER A 249 9.44 31.83 -11.20
CA SER A 249 9.71 31.45 -9.80
C SER A 249 10.06 29.98 -9.67
#